data_AF-A0A924J414-F1
#
_entry.id   AF-A0A924J414-F1
#
_cell.length_a   1.000
_cell.length_b   1.000
_cell.length_c   1.000
_cell.angle_alpha   90.00
_cell.angle_beta   90.00
_cell.angle_gamma   90.00
#
_symmetry.space_group_name_H-M   'P 1'
#
loop_
_entity.id
_entity.type
_entity.pdbx_description
1 polymer ?
#
loop_
_entity_poly.entity_id
_entity_poly.type
_entity_poly.pdbx_seq_one_letter_code
_entity_poly.pdbx_strand_id
1 'polypeptide(L)'
;MRHAASPLLATMTHIGVSMQFVEDGCVPPTALPEYVRGVRGIMAHHEFPCVIFGHAGDANVHVNPLVDITKPGWRERVGAALDEVVALTIVLGGTLAGEHGDGRLRTPFMDRVWANDALVLFELVKHCFDPRGILNPGVKIALPGQMPLPAIKYDPELPPLTPAARTALDLVSDTRAYGRFRLELVSGR
;
A
#
# COMPACT_ATOMS: atom_id res chain seq x y z
N MET A 1 19.75 -5.99 8.25
CA MET A 1 19.39 -4.55 8.12
C MET A 1 18.05 -4.31 7.40
N ARG A 2 17.70 -5.00 6.30
CA ARG A 2 16.43 -4.78 5.56
C ARG A 2 15.16 -4.87 6.43
N HIS A 3 15.00 -5.94 7.22
CA HIS A 3 13.82 -6.15 8.07
C HIS A 3 13.61 -5.09 9.17
N ALA A 4 14.65 -4.30 9.49
CA ALA A 4 14.56 -3.25 10.50
C ALA A 4 14.23 -1.87 9.92
N ALA A 5 14.27 -1.69 8.59
CA ALA A 5 14.08 -0.40 7.95
C ALA A 5 12.65 0.16 8.17
N SER A 6 11.62 -0.61 7.84
CA SER A 6 10.23 -0.16 7.99
C SER A 6 9.83 0.12 9.46
N PRO A 7 10.18 -0.72 10.46
CA PRO A 7 9.92 -0.40 11.86
C PRO A 7 10.62 0.87 12.35
N LEU A 8 11.86 1.12 11.94
CA LEU A 8 12.58 2.34 12.32
C LEU A 8 11.95 3.58 11.68
N LEU A 9 11.59 3.51 10.40
CA LEU A 9 10.93 4.64 9.71
C LEU A 9 9.58 4.97 10.31
N ALA A 10 8.83 3.97 10.77
CA ALA A 10 7.56 4.18 11.46
C ALA A 10 7.70 5.01 12.75
N THR A 11 8.89 5.02 13.38
CA THR A 11 9.17 5.84 14.57
C THR A 11 9.67 7.26 14.26
N MET A 12 10.04 7.55 13.01
CA MET A 12 10.63 8.83 12.62
C MET A 12 9.57 9.88 12.22
N THR A 13 8.55 10.07 13.05
CA THR A 13 7.40 10.94 12.72
C THR A 13 7.75 12.43 12.58
N HIS A 14 8.89 12.86 13.14
CA HIS A 14 9.37 14.25 13.09
C HIS A 14 9.85 14.71 11.70
N ILE A 15 10.10 13.79 10.77
CA ILE A 15 10.47 14.09 9.37
C ILE A 15 9.37 13.74 8.37
N GLY A 16 8.18 13.39 8.86
CA GLY A 16 7.04 12.93 8.07
C GLY A 16 6.58 11.53 8.45
N VAL A 17 5.40 11.16 7.98
CA VAL A 17 4.85 9.82 8.18
C VAL A 17 5.33 8.89 7.08
N SER A 18 5.97 7.79 7.45
CA SER A 18 6.32 6.73 6.50
C SER A 18 5.05 6.07 5.97
N MET A 19 4.76 6.25 4.69
CA MET A 19 3.58 5.68 4.02
C MET A 19 4.01 4.65 2.98
N GLN A 20 3.31 3.52 2.91
CA GLN A 20 3.63 2.42 1.99
C GLN A 20 2.64 2.37 0.82
N PHE A 21 2.51 3.47 0.07
CA PHE A 21 1.59 3.52 -1.07
C PHE A 21 2.23 3.07 -2.40
N VAL A 22 3.56 2.96 -2.49
CA VAL A 22 4.33 2.54 -3.68
C VAL A 22 5.43 1.51 -3.33
N GLU A 23 5.12 0.60 -2.42
CA GLU A 23 6.12 -0.14 -1.66
C GLU A 23 6.49 -1.54 -2.19
N ASP A 24 5.97 -1.99 -3.33
CA ASP A 24 6.17 -3.40 -3.75
C ASP A 24 6.24 -3.56 -5.28
N GLY A 25 6.90 -2.59 -5.94
CA GLY A 25 7.02 -2.60 -7.39
C GLY A 25 8.15 -3.51 -7.85
N CYS A 26 7.85 -4.38 -8.82
CA CYS A 26 8.82 -5.28 -9.42
C CYS A 26 8.84 -5.08 -10.94
N VAL A 27 10.02 -4.98 -11.53
CA VAL A 27 10.23 -4.71 -12.96
C VAL A 27 11.18 -5.75 -13.56
N PRO A 28 11.26 -5.92 -14.89
CA PRO A 28 12.33 -6.69 -15.50
C PRO A 28 13.71 -6.22 -14.99
N PRO A 29 14.66 -7.12 -14.66
CA PRO A 29 15.92 -6.73 -14.04
C PRO A 29 16.74 -5.69 -14.83
N THR A 30 16.64 -5.70 -16.15
CA THR A 30 17.26 -4.71 -17.04
C THR A 30 16.69 -3.30 -16.88
N ALA A 31 15.44 -3.17 -16.42
CA ALA A 31 14.75 -1.91 -16.19
C ALA A 31 14.93 -1.37 -14.76
N LEU A 32 15.49 -2.15 -13.83
CA LEU A 32 15.66 -1.74 -12.42
C LEU A 32 16.36 -0.38 -12.24
N PRO A 33 17.46 -0.06 -12.96
CA PRO A 33 18.11 1.25 -12.82
C PRO A 33 17.23 2.42 -13.28
N GLU A 34 16.39 2.19 -14.29
CA GLU A 34 15.43 3.19 -14.78
C GLU A 34 14.29 3.36 -13.81
N TYR A 35 13.73 2.27 -13.29
CA TYR A 35 12.68 2.29 -12.28
C TYR A 35 13.11 3.07 -11.03
N VAL A 36 14.28 2.76 -10.46
CA VAL A 36 14.77 3.45 -9.26
C VAL A 36 15.00 4.94 -9.52
N ARG A 37 15.52 5.33 -10.68
CA ARG A 37 15.70 6.75 -11.05
C ARG A 37 14.36 7.46 -11.23
N GLY A 38 13.41 6.83 -11.93
CA GLY A 38 12.08 7.38 -12.17
C GLY A 38 11.32 7.59 -10.86
N VAL A 39 11.28 6.58 -9.98
CA VAL A 39 10.61 6.72 -8.67
C VAL A 39 11.27 7.81 -7.83
N ARG A 40 12.61 7.90 -7.78
CA ARG A 40 13.27 9.02 -7.09
C ARG A 40 12.88 10.39 -7.65
N GLY A 41 12.78 10.50 -8.96
CA GLY A 41 12.34 11.73 -9.62
C GLY A 41 10.91 12.11 -9.24
N ILE A 42 9.98 11.14 -9.26
CA ILE A 42 8.57 11.34 -8.87
C ILE A 42 8.49 11.77 -7.40
N MET A 43 9.18 11.06 -6.50
CA MET A 43 9.19 11.42 -5.08
C MET A 43 9.76 12.83 -4.84
N ALA A 44 10.83 13.21 -5.54
CA ALA A 44 11.38 14.55 -5.47
C ALA A 44 10.41 15.62 -6.01
N HIS A 45 9.71 15.34 -7.12
CA HIS A 45 8.73 16.25 -7.71
C HIS A 45 7.58 16.57 -6.73
N HIS A 46 7.13 15.58 -5.97
CA HIS A 46 6.06 15.73 -4.97
C HIS A 46 6.57 16.16 -3.58
N GLU A 47 7.85 16.49 -3.45
CA GLU A 47 8.52 16.85 -2.18
C GLU A 47 8.44 15.77 -1.10
N PHE A 48 8.51 14.51 -1.49
CA PHE A 48 8.56 13.38 -0.56
C PHE A 48 9.99 12.85 -0.42
N PRO A 49 10.70 13.13 0.68
CA PRO A 49 11.85 12.32 1.06
C PRO A 49 11.42 10.85 1.09
N CYS A 50 12.24 9.94 0.58
CA CYS A 50 11.89 8.53 0.55
C CYS A 50 13.07 7.65 0.89
N VAL A 51 12.75 6.48 1.44
CA VAL A 51 13.72 5.41 1.61
C VAL A 51 13.40 4.31 0.61
N ILE A 52 14.41 3.90 -0.15
CA ILE A 52 14.31 2.85 -1.16
C ILE A 52 15.21 1.70 -0.75
N PHE A 53 14.63 0.51 -0.65
CA PHE A 53 15.33 -0.74 -0.36
C PHE A 53 14.61 -1.88 -1.09
N GLY A 54 15.18 -3.06 -1.18
CA GLY A 54 14.51 -4.16 -1.88
C GLY A 54 15.44 -5.25 -2.32
N HIS A 55 14.88 -6.24 -2.99
CA HIS A 55 15.53 -7.46 -3.45
C HIS A 55 16.07 -7.21 -4.86
N ALA A 56 17.25 -6.62 -4.96
CA ALA A 56 17.85 -6.24 -6.26
C ALA A 56 18.03 -7.44 -7.21
N GLY A 57 18.24 -8.66 -6.70
CA GLY A 57 18.34 -9.88 -7.51
C GLY A 57 17.04 -10.23 -8.24
N ASP A 58 15.90 -9.90 -7.63
CA ASP A 58 14.56 -10.14 -8.17
C ASP A 58 13.97 -8.88 -8.81
N ALA A 59 14.72 -7.77 -8.79
CA ALA A 59 14.26 -6.44 -9.17
C ALA A 59 12.95 -5.98 -8.50
N ASN A 60 12.69 -6.49 -7.29
CA ASN A 60 11.61 -6.03 -6.41
C ASN A 60 12.10 -4.89 -5.51
N VAL A 61 11.36 -3.79 -5.48
CA VAL A 61 11.74 -2.54 -4.80
C VAL A 61 10.63 -2.05 -3.88
N HIS A 62 11.03 -1.80 -2.65
CA HIS A 62 10.22 -1.17 -1.61
C HIS A 62 10.59 0.29 -1.45
N VAL A 63 9.57 1.14 -1.55
CA VAL A 63 9.68 2.59 -1.43
C VAL A 63 8.77 3.06 -0.31
N ASN A 64 9.38 3.73 0.65
CA ASN A 64 8.71 4.33 1.79
C ASN A 64 8.86 5.86 1.71
N PRO A 65 7.90 6.57 1.07
CA PRO A 65 7.83 8.02 1.15
C PRO A 65 7.55 8.49 2.58
N LEU A 66 8.17 9.59 2.96
CA LEU A 66 7.97 10.32 4.21
C LEU A 66 7.08 11.52 3.91
N VAL A 67 5.80 11.40 4.24
CA VAL A 67 4.78 12.39 3.87
C VAL A 67 4.53 13.31 5.05
N ASP A 68 4.71 14.61 4.83
CA ASP A 68 4.30 15.64 5.78
C ASP A 68 2.78 15.88 5.66
N ILE A 69 2.02 15.21 6.54
CA ILE A 69 0.55 15.30 6.60
C ILE A 69 0.02 16.62 7.17
N THR A 70 0.91 17.54 7.57
CA THR A 70 0.52 18.88 8.03
C THR A 70 0.43 19.88 6.87
N LYS A 71 1.09 19.59 5.74
CA LYS A 71 1.06 20.45 4.56
C LYS A 71 -0.30 20.36 3.85
N PRO A 72 -0.90 21.47 3.41
CA PRO A 72 -2.06 21.44 2.53
C PRO A 72 -1.79 20.63 1.25
N GLY A 73 -2.82 19.99 0.71
CA GLY A 73 -2.70 19.26 -0.56
C GLY A 73 -1.90 17.95 -0.48
N TRP A 74 -1.57 17.45 0.72
CA TRP A 74 -0.76 16.26 0.87
C TRP A 74 -1.44 15.00 0.30
N ARG A 75 -2.76 14.89 0.40
CA ARG A 75 -3.54 13.73 -0.09
C ARG A 75 -3.50 13.66 -1.61
N GLU A 76 -3.70 14.79 -2.26
CA GLU A 76 -3.68 14.96 -3.70
C GLU A 76 -2.30 14.61 -4.25
N ARG A 77 -1.22 15.07 -3.59
CA ARG A 77 0.16 14.70 -3.95
C ARG A 77 0.45 13.22 -3.76
N VAL A 78 -0.05 12.60 -2.69
CA VAL A 78 0.08 11.14 -2.50
C VAL A 78 -0.64 10.38 -3.63
N GLY A 79 -1.86 10.80 -3.98
CA GLY A 79 -2.62 10.21 -5.10
C GLY A 79 -1.91 10.38 -6.44
N ALA A 80 -1.42 11.58 -6.75
CA ALA A 80 -0.69 11.86 -7.98
C ALA A 80 0.63 11.05 -8.06
N ALA A 81 1.41 11.03 -6.98
CA ALA A 81 2.64 10.24 -6.92
C ALA A 81 2.38 8.74 -7.10
N LEU A 82 1.29 8.21 -6.53
CA LEU A 82 0.86 6.82 -6.76
C LEU A 82 0.59 6.57 -8.25
N ASP A 83 -0.23 7.41 -8.89
CA ASP A 83 -0.62 7.26 -10.29
C ASP A 83 0.58 7.32 -11.24
N GLU A 84 1.53 8.22 -10.99
CA GLU A 84 2.77 8.36 -11.75
C GLU A 84 3.68 7.13 -11.59
N VAL A 85 3.84 6.60 -10.37
CA VAL A 85 4.63 5.38 -10.15
C VAL A 85 3.95 4.17 -10.80
N VAL A 86 2.62 4.09 -10.76
CA VAL A 86 1.87 3.04 -11.46
C VAL A 86 2.13 3.12 -12.97
N ALA A 87 2.03 4.32 -13.55
CA ALA A 87 2.30 4.53 -14.98
C ALA A 87 3.74 4.14 -15.35
N LEU A 88 4.72 4.55 -14.56
CA LEU A 88 6.13 4.19 -14.75
C LEU A 88 6.32 2.66 -14.71
N THR A 89 5.75 2.00 -13.72
CA THR A 89 5.85 0.54 -13.56
C THR A 89 5.33 -0.19 -14.80
N ILE A 90 4.17 0.24 -15.30
CA ILE A 90 3.54 -0.35 -16.48
C ILE A 90 4.40 -0.14 -17.74
N VAL A 91 4.89 1.08 -17.96
CA VAL A 91 5.75 1.40 -19.12
C VAL A 91 7.03 0.56 -19.13
N LEU A 92 7.57 0.25 -17.95
CA LEU A 92 8.74 -0.61 -17.80
C LEU A 92 8.42 -2.11 -17.83
N GLY A 93 7.16 -2.50 -18.05
CA GLY A 93 6.73 -3.90 -18.12
C GLY A 93 6.74 -4.62 -16.77
N GLY A 94 6.56 -3.87 -15.67
CA GLY A 94 6.54 -4.40 -14.31
C GLY A 94 5.16 -4.70 -13.73
N THR A 95 5.15 -5.09 -12.47
CA THR A 95 3.98 -5.31 -11.62
C THR A 95 4.02 -4.41 -10.38
N LEU A 96 2.84 -4.01 -9.89
CA LEU A 96 2.68 -3.21 -8.68
C LEU A 96 2.80 -4.03 -7.39
N ALA A 97 2.79 -5.35 -7.52
CA ALA A 97 2.81 -6.30 -6.41
C ALA A 97 3.80 -7.43 -6.72
N GLY A 98 5.03 -7.31 -6.21
CA GLY A 98 6.03 -8.37 -6.24
C GLY A 98 5.76 -9.45 -5.20
N GLU A 99 5.46 -9.07 -3.95
CA GLU A 99 5.36 -9.98 -2.80
C GLU A 99 4.08 -9.78 -1.96
N HIS A 100 3.53 -8.56 -1.92
CA HIS A 100 2.50 -8.13 -0.97
C HIS A 100 1.07 -8.22 -1.51
N GLY A 101 0.92 -8.56 -2.80
CA GLY A 101 -0.36 -8.72 -3.48
C GLY A 101 -1.10 -7.40 -3.76
N ASP A 102 -2.22 -7.51 -4.47
CA ASP A 102 -2.94 -6.33 -4.99
C ASP A 102 -3.63 -5.54 -3.86
N GLY A 103 -4.31 -6.23 -2.96
CA GLY A 103 -5.07 -5.62 -1.87
C GLY A 103 -6.07 -4.56 -2.37
N ARG A 104 -6.57 -3.70 -1.48
CA ARG A 104 -7.48 -2.60 -1.88
C ARG A 104 -6.78 -1.48 -2.63
N LEU A 105 -5.50 -1.29 -2.34
CA LEU A 105 -4.69 -0.20 -2.88
C LEU A 105 -4.45 -0.37 -4.38
N ARG A 106 -4.11 -1.58 -4.84
CA ARG A 106 -3.70 -1.82 -6.23
C ARG A 106 -4.81 -2.41 -7.09
N THR A 107 -5.86 -2.98 -6.48
CA THR A 107 -7.01 -3.53 -7.21
C THR A 107 -7.61 -2.54 -8.23
N PRO A 108 -7.74 -1.24 -7.94
CA PRO A 108 -8.25 -0.25 -8.91
C PRO A 108 -7.39 -0.05 -10.17
N PHE A 109 -6.16 -0.57 -10.21
CA PHE A 109 -5.25 -0.45 -11.35
C PHE A 109 -5.08 -1.77 -12.13
N MET A 110 -5.84 -2.81 -11.79
CA MET A 110 -5.64 -4.14 -12.37
C MET A 110 -5.88 -4.17 -13.88
N ASP A 111 -6.81 -3.35 -14.38
CA ASP A 111 -7.07 -3.15 -15.81
C ASP A 111 -5.91 -2.51 -16.58
N ARG A 112 -5.03 -1.78 -15.88
CA ARG A 112 -3.83 -1.17 -16.45
C ARG A 112 -2.62 -2.11 -16.48
N VAL A 113 -2.62 -3.14 -15.64
CA VAL A 113 -1.47 -4.05 -15.44
C VAL A 113 -1.71 -5.40 -16.11
N TRP A 114 -2.94 -5.91 -16.06
CA TRP A 114 -3.30 -7.21 -16.59
C TRP A 114 -4.07 -7.09 -17.89
N ALA A 115 -3.86 -8.06 -18.77
CA ALA A 115 -4.67 -8.21 -19.96
C ALA A 115 -6.12 -8.57 -19.58
N ASN A 116 -7.07 -8.14 -20.41
CA ASN A 116 -8.50 -8.28 -20.15
C ASN A 116 -8.95 -9.74 -19.97
N ASP A 117 -8.33 -10.68 -20.69
CA ASP A 117 -8.59 -12.11 -20.56
C ASP A 117 -8.24 -12.65 -19.16
N ALA A 118 -7.12 -12.22 -18.58
CA ALA A 118 -6.75 -12.55 -17.21
C ALA A 118 -7.75 -11.99 -16.19
N LEU A 119 -8.24 -10.76 -16.40
CA LEU A 119 -9.23 -10.14 -15.52
C LEU A 119 -10.55 -10.91 -15.52
N VAL A 120 -11.03 -11.31 -16.69
CA VAL A 120 -12.24 -12.17 -16.83
C VAL A 120 -12.06 -13.48 -16.07
N LEU A 121 -10.88 -14.10 -16.12
CA LEU A 121 -10.59 -15.31 -15.37
C LEU A 121 -10.56 -15.07 -13.85
N PHE A 122 -10.00 -13.95 -13.39
CA PHE A 122 -10.03 -13.59 -11.97
C PHE A 122 -11.47 -13.44 -11.48
N GLU A 123 -12.33 -12.77 -12.25
CA GLU A 123 -13.74 -12.60 -11.94
C GLU A 123 -14.49 -13.93 -11.87
N LEU A 124 -14.25 -14.81 -12.86
CA LEU A 124 -14.87 -16.14 -12.90
C LEU A 124 -14.51 -16.95 -11.66
N VAL A 125 -13.21 -17.03 -11.32
CA VAL A 125 -12.75 -17.75 -10.13
C VAL A 125 -13.36 -17.15 -8.87
N LYS A 126 -13.35 -15.82 -8.74
CA LYS A 126 -13.95 -15.13 -7.59
C LYS A 126 -15.43 -15.45 -7.45
N HIS A 127 -16.18 -15.45 -8.55
CA HIS A 127 -17.60 -15.74 -8.57
C HIS A 127 -17.92 -17.21 -8.22
N CYS A 128 -17.10 -18.17 -8.68
CA CYS A 128 -17.30 -19.59 -8.37
C CYS A 128 -17.24 -19.89 -6.85
N PHE A 129 -16.35 -19.20 -6.13
CA PHE A 129 -16.18 -19.42 -4.67
C PHE A 129 -16.95 -18.42 -3.80
N ASP A 130 -17.36 -17.28 -4.34
CA ASP A 130 -18.07 -16.22 -3.62
C ASP A 130 -19.14 -15.56 -4.51
N PRO A 131 -20.20 -16.29 -4.86
CA PRO A 131 -21.23 -15.78 -5.78
C PRO A 131 -22.02 -14.60 -5.20
N ARG A 132 -21.98 -14.40 -3.86
CA ARG A 132 -22.60 -13.27 -3.17
C ARG A 132 -21.66 -12.08 -2.98
N GLY A 133 -20.38 -12.23 -3.34
CA GLY A 133 -19.37 -11.18 -3.20
C GLY A 133 -19.11 -10.73 -1.75
N ILE A 134 -19.29 -11.60 -0.75
CA ILE A 134 -19.16 -11.23 0.67
C ILE A 134 -17.74 -11.37 1.21
N LEU A 135 -16.88 -12.15 0.54
CA LEU A 135 -15.52 -12.41 0.97
C LEU A 135 -14.60 -11.28 0.51
N ASN A 136 -14.45 -10.26 1.36
CA ASN A 136 -13.51 -9.15 1.14
C ASN A 136 -13.75 -8.38 -0.18
N PRO A 137 -14.92 -7.70 -0.34
CA PRO A 137 -15.25 -6.95 -1.55
C PRO A 137 -14.20 -5.87 -1.88
N GLY A 138 -14.00 -5.62 -3.17
CA GLY A 138 -13.04 -4.63 -3.67
C GLY A 138 -11.57 -5.06 -3.57
N VAL A 139 -11.32 -6.36 -3.43
CA VAL A 139 -9.97 -6.94 -3.46
C VAL A 139 -9.89 -7.98 -4.56
N LYS A 140 -8.83 -7.87 -5.37
CA LYS A 140 -8.58 -8.54 -6.65
C LYS A 140 -9.53 -8.15 -7.77
N ILE A 141 -10.82 -8.02 -7.48
CA ILE A 141 -11.85 -7.49 -8.39
C ILE A 141 -12.27 -6.10 -7.90
N ALA A 142 -12.13 -5.09 -8.76
CA ALA A 142 -12.48 -3.71 -8.44
C ALA A 142 -13.99 -3.53 -8.38
N LEU A 143 -14.46 -2.74 -7.41
CA LEU A 143 -15.84 -2.26 -7.42
C LEU A 143 -15.97 -1.06 -8.38
N PRO A 144 -17.16 -0.81 -8.95
CA PRO A 144 -17.40 0.39 -9.75
C PRO A 144 -17.03 1.67 -8.98
N GLY A 145 -16.16 2.49 -9.56
CA GLY A 145 -15.70 3.75 -8.94
C GLY A 145 -14.80 3.56 -7.72
N GLN A 146 -14.23 2.37 -7.50
CA GLN A 146 -13.33 2.12 -6.38
C GLN A 146 -12.06 2.97 -6.49
N MET A 147 -11.83 3.83 -5.50
CA MET A 147 -10.61 4.61 -5.39
C MET A 147 -9.51 3.78 -4.71
N PRO A 148 -8.22 3.94 -5.10
CA PRO A 148 -7.10 3.22 -4.48
C PRO A 148 -6.81 3.69 -3.04
N LEU A 149 -7.04 4.98 -2.76
CA LEU A 149 -6.80 5.60 -1.46
C LEU A 149 -8.06 6.37 -0.99
N PRO A 150 -9.16 5.66 -0.66
CA PRO A 150 -10.42 6.33 -0.26
C PRO A 150 -10.31 6.98 1.13
N ALA A 151 -9.46 6.42 2.00
CA ALA A 151 -9.11 6.97 3.30
C ALA A 151 -7.67 6.57 3.62
N ILE A 152 -6.85 7.52 4.01
CA ILE A 152 -5.45 7.27 4.36
C ILE A 152 -5.35 7.11 5.87
N LYS A 153 -4.85 5.96 6.34
CA LYS A 153 -4.75 5.60 7.77
C LYS A 153 -4.17 6.71 8.67
N TYR A 154 -3.26 7.51 8.14
CA TYR A 154 -2.51 8.54 8.86
C TYR A 154 -3.11 9.93 8.72
N ASP A 155 -4.28 10.03 8.12
CA ASP A 155 -4.99 11.28 7.93
C ASP A 155 -5.41 11.86 9.30
N PRO A 156 -4.98 13.10 9.64
CA PRO A 156 -5.28 13.73 10.92
C PRO A 156 -6.75 14.13 11.10
N GLU A 157 -7.53 14.17 10.02
CA GLU A 157 -8.98 14.46 10.06
C GLU A 157 -9.81 13.21 10.39
N LEU A 158 -9.21 12.02 10.37
CA LEU A 158 -9.92 10.80 10.78
C LEU A 158 -10.21 10.81 12.29
N PRO A 159 -11.38 10.30 12.71
CA PRO A 159 -11.69 10.19 14.13
C PRO A 159 -10.64 9.30 14.82
N PRO A 160 -10.19 9.68 16.03
CA PRO A 160 -9.24 8.86 16.77
C PRO A 160 -9.86 7.51 17.13
N LEU A 161 -9.02 6.51 17.34
CA LEU A 161 -9.45 5.24 17.92
C LEU A 161 -10.15 5.49 19.27
N THR A 162 -11.23 4.74 19.53
CA THR A 162 -11.88 4.78 20.85
C THR A 162 -10.87 4.33 21.93
N PRO A 163 -11.03 4.81 23.18
CA PRO A 163 -10.15 4.38 24.28
C PRO A 163 -10.04 2.86 24.41
N ALA A 164 -11.17 2.15 24.30
CA ALA A 164 -11.20 0.69 24.33
C ALA A 164 -10.39 0.04 23.18
N ALA A 165 -10.53 0.55 21.95
CA ALA A 165 -9.75 0.07 20.82
C ALA A 165 -8.24 0.33 21.00
N ARG A 166 -7.87 1.49 21.56
CA ARG A 166 -6.48 1.82 21.86
C ARG A 166 -5.90 0.87 22.92
N THR A 167 -6.57 0.71 24.06
CA THR A 167 -6.14 -0.21 25.12
C THR A 167 -6.00 -1.64 24.61
N ALA A 168 -6.93 -2.11 23.77
CA ALA A 168 -6.85 -3.44 23.16
C ALA A 168 -5.61 -3.59 22.26
N LEU A 169 -5.29 -2.59 21.44
CA LEU A 169 -4.10 -2.63 20.58
C LEU A 169 -2.80 -2.54 21.39
N ASP A 170 -2.77 -1.70 22.42
CA ASP A 170 -1.62 -1.57 23.33
C ASP A 170 -1.36 -2.91 24.04
N LEU A 171 -2.41 -3.56 24.57
CA LEU A 171 -2.29 -4.89 25.17
C LEU A 171 -1.73 -5.93 24.19
N VAL A 172 -2.24 -5.98 22.95
CA VAL A 172 -1.75 -6.91 21.93
C VAL A 172 -0.27 -6.65 21.62
N SER A 173 0.13 -5.38 21.55
CA SER A 173 1.52 -4.99 21.31
C SER A 173 2.43 -5.41 22.47
N ASP A 174 2.05 -5.06 23.69
CA ASP A 174 2.86 -5.26 24.90
C ASP A 174 3.00 -6.74 25.26
N THR A 175 1.92 -7.50 25.10
CA THR A 175 1.87 -8.92 25.48
C THR A 175 2.12 -9.88 24.30
N ARG A 176 2.29 -9.35 23.09
CA ARG A 176 2.37 -10.13 21.84
C ARG A 176 1.20 -11.09 21.64
N ALA A 177 0.01 -10.72 22.10
CA ALA A 177 -1.22 -11.51 22.00
C ALA A 177 -1.82 -11.49 20.58
N TYR A 178 -1.01 -11.67 19.54
CA TYR A 178 -1.43 -11.56 18.13
C TYR A 178 -2.47 -12.61 17.72
N GLY A 179 -2.58 -13.72 18.47
CA GLY A 179 -3.58 -14.77 18.25
C GLY A 179 -4.95 -14.48 18.89
N ARG A 180 -5.10 -13.41 19.68
CA ARG A 180 -6.40 -13.04 20.26
C ARG A 180 -7.23 -12.20 19.30
N PHE A 181 -8.52 -12.47 19.22
CA PHE A 181 -9.43 -11.65 18.42
C PHE A 181 -9.54 -10.26 19.03
N ARG A 182 -9.20 -9.23 18.24
CA ARG A 182 -9.24 -7.83 18.70
C ARG A 182 -10.65 -7.41 19.10
N LEU A 183 -11.69 -7.98 18.48
CA LEU A 183 -13.08 -7.72 18.86
C LEU A 183 -13.40 -8.19 20.28
N GLU A 184 -12.80 -9.29 20.74
CA GLU A 184 -12.98 -9.76 22.14
C GLU A 184 -12.39 -8.74 23.12
N LEU A 185 -11.21 -8.21 22.79
CA LEU A 185 -10.50 -7.22 23.61
C LEU A 185 -11.22 -5.88 23.69
N VAL A 186 -11.98 -5.52 22.65
CA VAL A 186 -12.73 -4.26 22.59
C VAL A 186 -14.13 -4.40 23.19
N SER A 187 -14.79 -5.55 23.00
CA SER A 187 -16.17 -5.78 23.45
C SER A 187 -16.29 -6.40 24.84
N GLY A 188 -15.18 -6.88 25.41
CA GLY A 188 -15.15 -7.59 26.69
C GLY A 188 -15.91 -8.93 26.67
N ARG A 189 -16.19 -9.47 25.48
CA ARG A 189 -16.86 -10.76 25.26
C ARG A 189 -15.92 -11.76 24.61
#